data_AF-A0A251YEQ5-F1
#
_entry.id   AF-A0A251YEQ5-F1
#
_cell.length_a   1.000
_cell.length_b   1.000
_cell.length_c   1.000
_cell.angle_alpha   90.00
_cell.angle_beta   90.00
_cell.angle_gamma   90.00
#
_symmetry.space_group_name_H-M   'P 1'
#
loop_
_entity.id
_entity.type
_entity.pdbx_description
1 polymer ?
#
loop_
_entity_poly.entity_id
_entity_poly.type
_entity_poly.pdbx_seq_one_letter_code
_entity_poly.pdbx_strand_id
1 'polypeptide(L)'
;MTGRPVVALDGVRPGEVHVVRVFVDADGAHGNELGIVLASPRTDGRELAIAQALGFSETVFVDAVDAPGADPRGAAIRILTPARELPFAGHPTVGTAWWLASRGVPVDHLRVPAGIVHVDRDGDGVRVTADPAWGPGFVWEELPSPDAVRALDASAVDAGVDHLYAWAWTDESAGEVRARMFAPALGVPEDEATGSAALRLTAHLGRDLRITQGRGSVLVTRLLADGRAEVGGRTVPDRVIPLP
;
A
#
# COMPACT_ATOMS: atom_id res chain seq x y z
N MET A 1 21.30 23.14 10.23
CA MET A 1 21.68 21.74 10.49
C MET A 1 21.28 21.37 11.90
N THR A 2 20.10 20.78 12.06
CA THR A 2 19.69 20.04 13.26
C THR A 2 19.19 18.71 12.73
N GLY A 3 19.99 17.66 12.87
CA GLY A 3 19.62 16.33 12.38
C GLY A 3 18.30 15.91 13.02
N ARG A 4 17.35 15.44 12.21
CA ARG A 4 16.11 14.83 12.73
C ARG A 4 16.51 13.67 13.66
N PRO A 5 16.02 13.62 14.91
CA PRO A 5 16.33 12.51 15.80
C PRO A 5 15.79 11.21 15.19
N VAL A 6 16.65 10.20 15.10
CA VAL A 6 16.28 8.86 14.64
C VAL A 6 15.66 8.14 15.84
N VAL A 7 14.41 7.71 15.72
CA VAL A 7 13.81 6.82 16.73
C VAL A 7 14.51 5.48 16.66
N ALA A 8 15.03 5.03 17.80
CA ALA A 8 15.50 3.66 17.95
C ALA A 8 14.27 2.74 18.00
N LEU A 9 14.01 2.03 16.91
CA LEU A 9 13.05 0.93 16.88
C LEU A 9 13.79 -0.38 17.15
N ASP A 10 13.20 -1.25 17.97
CA ASP A 10 13.81 -2.51 18.35
C ASP A 10 14.10 -3.39 17.12
N GLY A 11 15.37 -3.77 16.98
CA GLY A 11 15.84 -4.62 15.89
C GLY A 11 15.85 -3.95 14.51
N VAL A 12 15.93 -2.61 14.46
CA VAL A 12 16.05 -1.82 13.22
C VAL A 12 17.35 -1.02 13.22
N ARG A 13 18.18 -1.17 12.17
CA ARG A 13 19.42 -0.40 12.00
C ARG A 13 19.27 0.66 10.90
N PRO A 14 19.89 1.86 11.03
CA PRO A 14 19.82 2.93 10.02
C PRO A 14 20.39 2.63 8.62
N GLY A 15 20.89 1.41 8.38
CA GLY A 15 21.42 0.95 7.10
C GLY A 15 20.64 -0.21 6.50
N GLU A 16 19.40 -0.41 6.95
CA GLU A 16 18.54 -1.52 6.55
C GLU A 16 17.31 -1.03 5.82
N VAL A 17 16.85 -1.87 4.90
CA VAL A 17 15.52 -1.82 4.32
C VAL A 17 14.78 -3.05 4.82
N HIS A 18 13.68 -2.82 5.52
CA HIS A 18 12.79 -3.89 5.95
C HIS A 18 11.76 -4.13 4.86
N VAL A 19 11.67 -5.37 4.39
CA VAL A 19 10.70 -5.77 3.38
C VAL A 19 9.57 -6.53 4.06
N VAL A 20 8.35 -6.05 3.84
CA VAL A 20 7.12 -6.75 4.21
C VAL A 20 6.32 -7.06 2.96
N ARG A 21 5.40 -8.02 3.09
CA ARG A 21 4.48 -8.41 2.02
C ARG A 21 3.06 -8.16 2.50
N VAL A 22 2.36 -7.27 1.80
CA VAL A 22 1.06 -6.71 2.20
C VAL A 22 -0.05 -7.31 1.37
N PHE A 23 -1.21 -7.56 1.97
CA PHE A 23 -2.40 -8.18 1.34
C PHE A 23 -2.18 -9.63 0.91
N VAL A 24 -1.39 -10.38 1.69
CA VAL A 24 -1.22 -11.82 1.46
C VAL A 24 -2.52 -12.58 1.65
N ASP A 25 -2.59 -13.75 1.03
CA ASP A 25 -3.71 -14.67 1.17
C ASP A 25 -3.73 -15.38 2.55
N ALA A 26 -4.55 -16.43 2.66
CA ALA A 26 -4.69 -17.20 3.89
C ALA A 26 -3.41 -17.96 4.29
N ASP A 27 -2.57 -18.33 3.33
CA ASP A 27 -1.35 -19.10 3.52
C ASP A 27 -0.10 -18.20 3.66
N GLY A 28 -0.28 -16.87 3.54
CA GLY A 28 0.80 -15.90 3.58
C GLY A 28 1.51 -15.73 2.23
N ALA A 29 0.93 -16.24 1.14
CA ALA A 29 1.45 -16.12 -0.22
C ALA A 29 0.92 -14.85 -0.91
N HIS A 30 1.45 -14.58 -2.12
CA HIS A 30 1.09 -13.44 -2.96
C HIS A 30 1.47 -12.07 -2.37
N GLY A 31 0.56 -11.11 -2.30
CA GLY A 31 0.80 -9.78 -1.74
C GLY A 31 1.82 -8.91 -2.49
N ASN A 32 1.82 -7.62 -2.15
CA ASN A 32 2.75 -6.64 -2.69
C ASN A 32 3.96 -6.49 -1.77
N GLU A 33 5.16 -6.45 -2.34
CA GLU A 33 6.38 -6.16 -1.57
C GLU A 33 6.46 -4.67 -1.29
N LEU A 34 6.79 -4.33 -0.04
CA LEU A 34 7.00 -2.96 0.39
C LEU A 34 8.36 -2.83 1.07
N GLY A 35 9.22 -1.97 0.52
CA GLY A 35 10.45 -1.54 1.19
C GLY A 35 10.14 -0.45 2.23
N ILE A 36 10.59 -0.64 3.47
CA ILE A 36 10.45 0.33 4.56
C ILE A 36 11.83 0.72 5.07
N VAL A 37 12.09 2.03 5.10
CA VAL A 37 13.36 2.63 5.50
C VAL A 37 13.11 3.63 6.61
N LEU A 38 13.88 3.57 7.70
CA LEU A 38 13.92 4.68 8.66
C LEU A 38 14.74 5.83 8.08
N ALA A 39 14.14 7.01 8.02
CA ALA A 39 14.84 8.19 7.56
C ALA A 39 16.04 8.48 8.49
N SER A 40 17.18 8.79 7.88
CA SER A 40 18.41 9.08 8.59
C SER A 40 19.28 10.05 7.77
N PRO A 41 20.38 10.58 8.32
CA PRO A 41 21.34 11.35 7.52
C PRO A 41 21.88 10.61 6.28
N ARG A 42 21.77 9.27 6.22
CA ARG A 42 22.19 8.48 5.05
C ARG A 42 21.19 8.47 3.90
N THR A 43 19.92 8.77 4.19
CA THR A 43 18.82 8.78 3.23
C THR A 43 18.42 10.20 2.79
N ASP A 44 18.82 11.22 3.55
CA ASP A 44 18.47 12.62 3.32
C ASP A 44 18.87 13.09 1.91
N GLY A 45 17.88 13.51 1.13
CA GLY A 45 18.05 13.93 -0.27
C GLY A 45 18.39 12.79 -1.26
N ARG A 46 18.38 11.52 -0.80
CA ARG A 46 18.67 10.32 -1.62
C ARG A 46 17.46 9.42 -1.79
N GLU A 47 16.29 9.79 -1.27
CA GLU A 47 15.13 8.91 -1.15
C GLU A 47 14.67 8.37 -2.50
N LEU A 48 14.62 9.23 -3.54
CA LEU A 48 14.23 8.82 -4.89
C LEU A 48 15.26 7.88 -5.51
N ALA A 49 16.55 8.17 -5.37
CA ALA A 49 17.62 7.32 -5.87
C ALA A 49 17.64 5.95 -5.17
N ILE A 50 17.32 5.92 -3.87
CA ILE A 50 17.18 4.68 -3.10
C ILE A 50 15.96 3.89 -3.60
N ALA A 51 14.79 4.52 -3.75
CA ALA A 51 13.60 3.85 -4.28
C ALA A 51 13.84 3.27 -5.68
N GLN A 52 14.53 4.03 -6.55
CA GLN A 52 14.94 3.57 -7.88
C GLN A 52 15.90 2.38 -7.82
N ALA A 53 16.91 2.42 -6.93
CA ALA A 53 17.88 1.34 -6.79
C ALA A 53 17.28 0.05 -6.20
N LEU A 54 16.28 0.18 -5.33
CA LEU A 54 15.58 -0.95 -4.72
C LEU A 54 14.60 -1.62 -5.68
N GLY A 55 13.96 -0.85 -6.56
CA GLY A 55 13.09 -1.39 -7.62
C GLY A 55 11.75 -1.96 -7.12
N PHE A 56 11.37 -1.73 -5.87
CA PHE A 56 10.01 -2.02 -5.39
C PHE A 56 8.99 -1.09 -6.06
N SER A 57 7.73 -1.51 -6.14
CA SER A 57 6.62 -0.66 -6.57
C SER A 57 6.59 0.64 -5.75
N GLU A 58 6.76 0.50 -4.44
CA GLU A 58 6.91 1.62 -3.51
C GLU A 58 7.96 1.32 -2.42
N THR A 59 8.64 2.38 -2.00
CA THR A 59 9.49 2.42 -0.82
C THR A 59 8.98 3.52 0.12
N VAL A 60 8.78 3.18 1.39
CA VAL A 60 8.37 4.13 2.43
C VAL A 60 9.55 4.57 3.25
N PHE A 61 9.64 5.88 3.46
CA PHE A 61 10.57 6.50 4.39
C PHE A 61 9.79 6.98 5.62
N VAL A 62 10.12 6.40 6.78
CA VAL A 62 9.54 6.81 8.06
C VAL A 62 10.38 7.96 8.61
N ASP A 63 9.84 9.17 8.49
CA ASP A 63 10.55 10.43 8.78
C ASP A 63 10.56 10.79 10.27
N ALA A 64 9.48 10.44 10.96
CA ALA A 64 9.34 10.70 12.39
C ALA A 64 8.38 9.69 12.99
N VAL A 65 8.85 9.00 14.01
CA VAL A 65 8.05 8.40 15.08
C VAL A 65 8.37 9.29 16.29
N ASP A 66 7.41 9.65 17.14
CA ASP A 66 7.69 10.33 18.43
C ASP A 66 8.65 11.55 18.42
N ALA A 67 8.70 12.34 17.34
CA ALA A 67 9.55 13.53 17.30
C ALA A 67 9.09 14.57 18.35
N PRO A 68 9.98 15.42 18.92
CA PRO A 68 9.57 16.44 19.88
C PRO A 68 8.45 17.34 19.33
N GLY A 69 7.28 17.33 19.97
CA GLY A 69 6.08 18.05 19.53
C GLY A 69 5.23 17.32 18.49
N ALA A 70 5.61 16.11 18.08
CA ALA A 70 4.77 15.21 17.30
C ALA A 70 3.74 14.50 18.19
N ASP A 71 2.67 14.03 17.56
CA ASP A 71 1.68 13.18 18.22
C ASP A 71 2.35 11.84 18.58
N PRO A 72 2.38 11.43 19.87
CA PRO A 72 2.99 10.17 20.30
C PRO A 72 2.25 8.92 19.79
N ARG A 73 1.12 9.09 19.11
CA ARG A 73 0.36 8.00 18.47
C ARG A 73 0.36 8.12 16.95
N GLY A 74 1.27 8.93 16.39
CA GLY A 74 1.38 9.15 14.95
C GLY A 74 2.79 8.93 14.42
N ALA A 75 2.89 8.54 13.14
CA ALA A 75 4.14 8.58 12.39
C ALA A 75 4.00 9.37 11.10
N ALA A 76 5.04 10.12 10.72
CA ALA A 76 5.11 10.80 9.43
C ALA A 76 5.88 9.93 8.44
N ILE A 77 5.30 9.72 7.26
CA ILE A 77 5.89 8.88 6.23
C ILE A 77 5.85 9.56 4.86
N ARG A 78 6.85 9.27 4.04
CA ARG A 78 6.88 9.59 2.60
C ARG A 78 6.87 8.32 1.79
N ILE A 79 6.13 8.32 0.69
CA ILE A 79 5.90 7.14 -0.15
C ILE A 79 6.50 7.42 -1.52
N LEU A 80 7.49 6.65 -1.93
CA LEU A 80 8.19 6.87 -3.19
C LEU A 80 8.07 5.66 -4.09
N THR A 81 7.68 5.91 -5.34
CA THR A 81 7.94 4.99 -6.45
C THR A 81 9.36 5.19 -6.97
N PRO A 82 9.88 4.34 -7.86
CA PRO A 82 11.14 4.59 -8.57
C PRO A 82 11.18 5.93 -9.35
N ALA A 83 10.02 6.49 -9.69
CA ALA A 83 9.93 7.69 -10.53
C ALA A 83 9.61 8.99 -9.77
N ARG A 84 8.83 8.90 -8.68
CA ARG A 84 8.35 10.08 -7.93
C ARG A 84 7.82 9.74 -6.54
N GLU A 85 7.68 10.77 -5.71
CA GLU A 85 6.90 10.71 -4.48
C GLU A 85 5.38 10.72 -4.78
N LEU A 86 4.64 9.91 -4.02
CA LEU A 86 3.19 9.82 -4.08
C LEU A 86 2.56 10.54 -2.88
N PRO A 87 1.40 11.20 -3.08
CA PRO A 87 0.70 11.84 -1.97
C PRO A 87 0.06 10.81 -1.03
N PHE A 88 -0.30 9.63 -1.54
CA PHE A 88 -0.87 8.51 -0.79
C PHE A 88 -0.75 7.22 -1.60
N ALA A 89 -0.63 6.08 -0.91
CA ALA A 89 -0.81 4.75 -1.48
C ALA A 89 -1.33 3.78 -0.40
N GLY A 90 -2.19 2.83 -0.79
CA GLY A 90 -2.88 1.93 0.13
C GLY A 90 -1.96 0.88 0.78
N HIS A 91 -1.36 -0.03 0.00
CA HIS A 91 -0.50 -1.06 0.60
C HIS A 91 0.71 -0.49 1.35
N PRO A 92 1.35 0.64 0.94
CA PRO A 92 2.44 1.23 1.70
C PRO A 92 2.03 1.75 3.07
N THR A 93 0.79 2.26 3.21
CA THR A 93 0.28 2.73 4.51
C THR A 93 -0.11 1.56 5.41
N VAL A 94 -0.80 0.54 4.89
CA VAL A 94 -1.12 -0.70 5.63
C VAL A 94 0.17 -1.40 6.11
N GLY A 95 1.13 -1.60 5.19
CA GLY A 95 2.37 -2.31 5.48
C GLY A 95 3.25 -1.59 6.51
N THR A 96 3.36 -0.26 6.40
CA THR A 96 4.14 0.54 7.35
C THR A 96 3.51 0.55 8.74
N ALA A 97 2.19 0.72 8.84
CA ALA A 97 1.49 0.67 10.12
C ALA A 97 1.62 -0.71 10.79
N TRP A 98 1.49 -1.79 10.01
CA TRP A 98 1.72 -3.15 10.50
C TRP A 98 3.17 -3.35 10.97
N TRP A 99 4.14 -2.87 10.19
CA TRP A 99 5.55 -3.00 10.54
C TRP A 99 5.88 -2.25 11.83
N LEU A 100 5.44 -1.00 11.98
CA LEU A 100 5.63 -0.22 13.21
C LEU A 100 5.03 -0.94 14.43
N ALA A 101 3.81 -1.46 14.32
CA ALA A 101 3.19 -2.26 15.37
C ALA A 101 3.97 -3.53 15.71
N SER A 102 4.54 -4.22 14.71
CA SER A 102 5.40 -5.40 14.91
C SER A 102 6.72 -5.09 15.63
N ARG A 103 7.14 -3.81 15.64
CA ARG A 103 8.32 -3.30 16.35
C ARG A 103 7.99 -2.75 17.73
N GLY A 104 6.77 -2.98 18.23
CA GLY A 104 6.33 -2.48 19.54
C GLY A 104 5.93 -1.02 19.55
N VAL A 105 5.79 -0.37 18.38
CA VAL A 105 5.41 1.05 18.25
C VAL A 105 4.15 1.18 17.40
N PRO A 106 2.99 0.70 17.88
CA PRO A 106 1.74 0.89 17.15
C PRO A 106 1.39 2.38 17.06
N VAL A 107 0.78 2.76 15.94
CA VAL A 107 0.30 4.12 15.67
C VAL A 107 -1.20 4.10 15.39
N ASP A 108 -1.89 5.17 15.77
CA ASP A 108 -3.31 5.40 15.50
C ASP A 108 -3.50 6.12 14.16
N HIS A 109 -2.44 6.73 13.63
CA HIS A 109 -2.47 7.39 12.33
C HIS A 109 -1.08 7.54 11.68
N LEU A 110 -1.10 7.65 10.35
CA LEU A 110 0.05 8.00 9.52
C LEU A 110 -0.20 9.36 8.87
N ARG A 111 0.78 10.27 8.95
CA ARG A 111 0.78 11.51 8.17
C ARG A 111 1.51 11.25 6.86
N VAL A 112 0.75 11.32 5.76
CA VAL A 112 1.24 11.28 4.38
C VAL A 112 1.10 12.66 3.74
N PRO A 113 1.69 12.94 2.56
CA PRO A 113 1.54 14.25 1.93
C PRO A 113 0.08 14.62 1.61
N ALA A 114 -0.81 13.65 1.35
CA ALA A 114 -2.24 13.89 1.13
C ALA A 114 -3.02 14.29 2.41
N GLY A 115 -2.52 13.92 3.60
CA GLY A 115 -3.23 14.15 4.86
C GLY A 115 -3.00 13.08 5.92
N ILE A 116 -3.97 12.96 6.83
CA ILE A 116 -3.95 11.98 7.92
C ILE A 116 -4.69 10.71 7.48
N VAL A 117 -3.98 9.59 7.51
CA VAL A 117 -4.51 8.24 7.32
C VAL A 117 -4.71 7.63 8.70
N HIS A 118 -5.94 7.29 9.07
CA HIS A 118 -6.18 6.62 10.36
C HIS A 118 -5.82 5.14 10.26
N VAL A 119 -5.36 4.56 11.37
CA VAL A 119 -4.92 3.18 11.46
C VAL A 119 -5.75 2.48 12.52
N ASP A 120 -6.42 1.40 12.11
CA ASP A 120 -7.15 0.50 13.00
C ASP A 120 -6.52 -0.88 12.96
N ARG A 121 -6.39 -1.51 14.12
CA ARG A 121 -5.86 -2.86 14.27
C ARG A 121 -7.00 -3.82 14.55
N ASP A 122 -7.06 -4.90 13.79
CA ASP A 122 -8.07 -5.95 13.97
C ASP A 122 -7.39 -7.32 13.96
N GLY A 123 -7.24 -7.91 15.15
CA GLY A 123 -6.45 -9.11 15.36
C GLY A 123 -5.01 -8.94 14.87
N ASP A 124 -4.59 -9.80 13.93
CA ASP A 124 -3.26 -9.77 13.32
C ASP A 124 -3.16 -8.85 12.08
N GLY A 125 -4.27 -8.21 11.70
CA GLY A 125 -4.37 -7.34 10.53
C GLY A 125 -4.31 -5.85 10.87
N VAL A 126 -4.02 -5.05 9.85
CA VAL A 126 -4.13 -3.59 9.88
C VAL A 126 -5.11 -3.13 8.81
N ARG A 127 -5.98 -2.19 9.17
CA ARG A 127 -6.82 -1.41 8.27
C ARG A 127 -6.41 0.06 8.34
N VAL A 128 -6.50 0.73 7.21
CA VAL A 128 -6.26 2.16 7.12
C VAL A 128 -7.44 2.88 6.48
N THR A 129 -7.79 4.04 7.03
CA THR A 129 -8.88 4.88 6.53
C THR A 129 -8.31 6.05 5.75
N ALA A 130 -8.71 6.20 4.49
CA ALA A 130 -8.27 7.28 3.62
C ALA A 130 -9.40 7.77 2.72
N ASP A 131 -9.22 8.95 2.13
CA ASP A 131 -10.10 9.44 1.08
C ASP A 131 -9.79 8.69 -0.24
N PRO A 132 -10.76 7.99 -0.85
CA PRO A 132 -10.58 7.33 -2.14
C PRO A 132 -10.04 8.25 -3.23
N ALA A 133 -10.32 9.56 -3.17
CA ALA A 133 -9.86 10.54 -4.14
C ALA A 133 -8.35 10.81 -4.08
N TRP A 134 -7.63 10.41 -3.03
CA TRP A 134 -6.18 10.62 -2.90
C TRP A 134 -5.34 9.72 -3.83
N GLY A 135 -5.88 8.59 -4.26
CA GLY A 135 -5.23 7.72 -5.25
C GLY A 135 -5.33 8.25 -6.69
N PRO A 136 -4.66 7.63 -7.67
CA PRO A 136 -4.81 7.99 -9.08
C PRO A 136 -6.22 7.67 -9.60
N GLY A 137 -6.59 8.24 -10.75
CA GLY A 137 -7.77 7.80 -11.49
C GLY A 137 -7.55 6.41 -12.12
N PHE A 138 -8.62 5.64 -12.29
CA PHE A 138 -8.60 4.32 -12.89
C PHE A 138 -9.61 4.23 -14.04
N VAL A 139 -9.24 3.49 -15.07
CA VAL A 139 -10.17 2.97 -16.07
C VAL A 139 -10.75 1.69 -15.50
N TRP A 140 -12.06 1.67 -15.25
CA TRP A 140 -12.76 0.51 -14.71
C TRP A 140 -13.29 -0.35 -15.85
N GLU A 141 -12.95 -1.64 -15.83
CA GLU A 141 -13.47 -2.61 -16.77
C GLU A 141 -14.14 -3.75 -16.00
N GLU A 142 -15.46 -3.72 -15.93
CA GLU A 142 -16.24 -4.85 -15.40
C GLU A 142 -16.36 -5.93 -16.48
N LEU A 143 -15.85 -7.12 -16.17
CA LEU A 143 -15.87 -8.30 -17.03
C LEU A 143 -16.98 -9.26 -16.62
N PRO A 144 -17.49 -10.09 -17.56
CA PRO A 144 -18.66 -10.93 -17.30
C PRO A 144 -18.41 -12.07 -16.30
N SER A 145 -17.15 -12.40 -15.99
CA SER A 145 -16.83 -13.47 -15.04
C SER A 145 -15.42 -13.33 -14.45
N PRO A 146 -15.17 -13.92 -13.25
CA PRO A 146 -13.83 -14.05 -12.69
C PRO A 146 -12.84 -14.75 -13.62
N ASP A 147 -13.30 -15.70 -14.44
CA ASP A 147 -12.46 -16.39 -15.42
C ASP A 147 -12.03 -15.47 -16.57
N ALA A 148 -12.91 -14.56 -17.02
CA ALA A 148 -12.54 -13.55 -18.00
C ALA A 148 -11.43 -12.63 -17.46
N VAL A 149 -11.52 -12.20 -16.19
CA VAL A 149 -10.45 -11.42 -15.52
C VAL A 149 -9.13 -12.21 -15.48
N ARG A 150 -9.18 -13.50 -15.11
CA ARG A 150 -7.99 -14.37 -15.08
C ARG A 150 -7.37 -14.54 -16.47
N ALA A 151 -8.19 -14.60 -17.51
CA ALA A 151 -7.76 -14.83 -18.89
C ALA A 151 -7.14 -13.61 -19.58
N LEU A 152 -7.19 -12.41 -18.97
CA LEU A 152 -6.55 -11.22 -19.55
C LEU A 152 -5.06 -11.44 -19.79
N ASP A 153 -4.59 -11.01 -20.96
CA ASP A 153 -3.16 -10.99 -21.28
C ASP A 153 -2.60 -9.62 -20.98
N ALA A 154 -1.70 -9.54 -19.98
CA ALA A 154 -1.06 -8.28 -19.60
C ALA A 154 -0.27 -7.64 -20.76
N SER A 155 0.23 -8.45 -21.71
CA SER A 155 0.96 -7.97 -22.88
C SER A 155 0.05 -7.39 -23.98
N ALA A 156 -1.25 -7.68 -23.91
CA ALA A 156 -2.25 -7.16 -24.84
C ALA A 156 -2.88 -5.84 -24.35
N VAL A 157 -2.61 -5.42 -23.11
CA VAL A 157 -3.05 -4.12 -22.60
C VAL A 157 -2.25 -3.01 -23.31
N ASP A 158 -2.97 -2.01 -23.84
CA ASP A 158 -2.35 -0.90 -24.57
C ASP A 158 -1.30 -0.19 -23.70
N ALA A 159 -0.09 -0.01 -24.25
CA ALA A 159 1.04 0.57 -23.56
C ALA A 159 0.81 2.03 -23.08
N GLY A 160 -0.18 2.74 -23.65
CA GLY A 160 -0.60 4.07 -23.25
C GLY A 160 -1.59 4.11 -22.08
N VAL A 161 -2.02 2.97 -21.54
CA VAL A 161 -2.93 2.90 -20.40
C VAL A 161 -2.20 3.23 -19.09
N ASP A 162 -2.68 4.27 -18.41
CA ASP A 162 -2.15 4.68 -17.11
C ASP A 162 -2.50 3.67 -15.99
N HIS A 163 -3.80 3.38 -15.80
CA HIS A 163 -4.27 2.46 -14.76
C HIS A 163 -5.58 1.78 -15.20
N LEU A 164 -5.49 0.57 -15.76
CA LEU A 164 -6.65 -0.29 -16.00
C LEU A 164 -6.90 -1.17 -14.77
N TYR A 165 -8.12 -1.12 -14.25
CA TYR A 165 -8.58 -2.00 -13.20
C TYR A 165 -9.72 -2.87 -13.72
N ALA A 166 -9.37 -4.09 -14.11
CA ALA A 166 -10.32 -5.06 -14.63
C ALA A 166 -10.83 -5.95 -13.50
N TRP A 167 -12.14 -6.11 -13.38
CA TRP A 167 -12.75 -6.81 -12.27
C TRP A 167 -14.04 -7.52 -12.66
N ALA A 168 -14.46 -8.50 -11.86
CA ALA A 168 -15.75 -9.17 -11.98
C ALA A 168 -16.24 -9.63 -10.62
N TRP A 169 -17.56 -9.66 -10.44
CA TRP A 169 -18.17 -10.29 -9.27
C TRP A 169 -17.85 -11.78 -9.22
N THR A 170 -17.39 -12.24 -8.06
CA THR A 170 -17.33 -13.67 -7.72
C THR A 170 -18.57 -14.07 -6.94
N ASP A 171 -18.99 -13.21 -6.01
CA ASP A 171 -20.29 -13.26 -5.35
C ASP A 171 -20.75 -11.82 -5.08
N GLU A 172 -21.66 -11.32 -5.91
CA GLU A 172 -22.19 -9.96 -5.77
C GLU A 172 -22.98 -9.79 -4.46
N SER A 173 -23.66 -10.82 -3.97
CA SER A 173 -24.44 -10.71 -2.74
C SER A 173 -23.53 -10.52 -1.52
N ALA A 174 -22.38 -11.21 -1.51
CA ALA A 174 -21.36 -11.11 -0.46
C ALA A 174 -20.36 -9.96 -0.66
N GLY A 175 -20.38 -9.27 -1.81
CA GLY A 175 -19.43 -8.19 -2.11
C GLY A 175 -18.04 -8.72 -2.49
N GLU A 176 -17.95 -9.93 -3.03
CA GLU A 176 -16.68 -10.55 -3.40
C GLU A 176 -16.36 -10.33 -4.87
N VAL A 177 -15.15 -9.84 -5.16
CA VAL A 177 -14.69 -9.55 -6.52
C VAL A 177 -13.35 -10.20 -6.81
N ARG A 178 -13.17 -10.56 -8.08
CA ARG A 178 -11.89 -10.93 -8.68
C ARG A 178 -11.38 -9.73 -9.47
N ALA A 179 -10.14 -9.32 -9.27
CA ALA A 179 -9.59 -8.14 -9.95
C ALA A 179 -8.13 -8.32 -10.42
N ARG A 180 -7.72 -7.50 -11.39
CA ARG A 180 -6.33 -7.30 -11.83
C ARG A 180 -6.11 -5.83 -12.17
N MET A 181 -4.89 -5.34 -11.95
CA MET A 181 -4.52 -3.95 -12.19
C MET A 181 -3.32 -3.90 -13.12
N PHE A 182 -3.40 -3.10 -14.18
CA PHE A 182 -2.34 -2.93 -15.18
C PHE A 182 -2.03 -1.44 -15.34
N ALA A 183 -0.74 -1.09 -15.42
CA ALA A 183 -0.27 0.27 -15.59
C ALA A 183 0.97 0.33 -16.50
N PRO A 184 0.89 -0.16 -17.76
CA PRO A 184 2.04 -0.27 -18.64
C PRO A 184 2.67 1.08 -18.99
N ALA A 185 1.90 2.18 -19.04
CA ALA A 185 2.43 3.53 -19.25
C ALA A 185 3.38 3.98 -18.12
N LEU A 186 3.28 3.35 -16.94
CA LEU A 186 4.14 3.57 -15.79
C LEU A 186 5.22 2.49 -15.64
N GLY A 187 5.35 1.60 -16.63
CA GLY A 187 6.31 0.49 -16.58
C GLY A 187 5.90 -0.63 -15.62
N VAL A 188 4.63 -0.68 -15.22
CA VAL A 188 4.08 -1.74 -14.35
C VAL A 188 3.18 -2.65 -15.20
N PRO A 189 3.69 -3.80 -15.67
CA PRO A 189 2.89 -4.72 -16.49
C PRO A 189 1.64 -5.17 -15.76
N GLU A 190 1.75 -5.52 -14.48
CA GLU A 190 0.63 -5.86 -13.60
C GLU A 190 1.01 -5.61 -12.14
N ASP A 191 0.09 -5.01 -11.37
CA ASP A 191 0.24 -4.81 -9.94
C ASP A 191 -0.53 -5.90 -9.15
N GLU A 192 0.17 -6.57 -8.24
CA GLU A 192 -0.34 -7.72 -7.51
C GLU A 192 -1.45 -7.33 -6.51
N ALA A 193 -1.32 -6.17 -5.86
CA ALA A 193 -2.33 -5.67 -4.92
C ALA A 193 -2.34 -4.13 -4.82
N THR A 194 -3.45 -3.51 -5.24
CA THR A 194 -3.57 -2.05 -5.40
C THR A 194 -4.59 -1.48 -4.43
N GLY A 195 -4.16 -1.12 -3.22
CA GLY A 195 -5.07 -0.61 -2.18
C GLY A 195 -5.80 0.69 -2.55
N SER A 196 -5.18 1.58 -3.34
CA SER A 196 -5.83 2.81 -3.83
C SER A 196 -6.97 2.52 -4.82
N ALA A 197 -6.82 1.51 -5.67
CA ALA A 197 -7.89 1.03 -6.54
C ALA A 197 -9.01 0.39 -5.73
N ALA A 198 -8.67 -0.42 -4.72
CA ALA A 198 -9.64 -1.03 -3.82
C ALA A 198 -10.52 0.00 -3.12
N LEU A 199 -9.92 1.06 -2.55
CA LEU A 199 -10.66 2.17 -1.93
C LEU A 199 -11.62 2.85 -2.93
N ARG A 200 -11.14 3.14 -4.15
CA ARG A 200 -11.95 3.79 -5.19
C ARG A 200 -13.07 2.89 -5.72
N LEU A 201 -12.81 1.60 -5.90
CA LEU A 201 -13.82 0.63 -6.33
C LEU A 201 -14.92 0.49 -5.26
N THR A 202 -14.53 0.46 -3.98
CA THR A 202 -15.46 0.43 -2.83
C THR A 202 -16.38 1.65 -2.84
N ALA A 203 -15.82 2.85 -3.06
CA ALA A 203 -16.61 4.07 -3.17
C ALA A 203 -17.47 4.10 -4.45
N HIS A 204 -16.95 3.59 -5.57
CA HIS A 204 -17.66 3.52 -6.84
C HIS A 204 -18.89 2.60 -6.77
N LEU A 205 -18.74 1.42 -6.16
CA LEU A 205 -19.79 0.42 -6.00
C LEU A 205 -20.70 0.69 -4.78
N GLY A 206 -20.33 1.65 -3.92
CA GLY A 206 -21.14 2.08 -2.79
C GLY A 206 -21.29 1.03 -1.68
N ARG A 207 -20.33 0.11 -1.55
CA ARG A 207 -20.43 -1.03 -0.62
C ARG A 207 -19.07 -1.60 -0.23
N ASP A 208 -19.05 -2.33 0.89
CA ASP A 208 -17.90 -3.09 1.37
C ASP A 208 -17.54 -4.19 0.37
N LEU A 209 -16.23 -4.45 0.21
CA LEU A 209 -15.73 -5.45 -0.73
C LEU A 209 -14.68 -6.37 -0.09
N ARG A 210 -14.69 -7.62 -0.55
CA ARG A 210 -13.56 -8.54 -0.44
C ARG A 210 -12.99 -8.79 -1.83
N ILE A 211 -11.77 -8.34 -2.05
CA ILE A 211 -11.12 -8.31 -3.37
C ILE A 211 -10.02 -9.36 -3.41
N THR A 212 -10.11 -10.29 -4.35
CA THR A 212 -9.00 -11.17 -4.73
C THR A 212 -8.29 -10.58 -5.95
N GLN A 213 -7.16 -9.92 -5.75
CA GLN A 213 -6.38 -9.25 -6.81
C GLN A 213 -5.16 -10.07 -7.26
N GLY A 214 -4.72 -9.90 -8.50
CA GLY A 214 -3.42 -10.38 -8.97
C GLY A 214 -3.36 -11.90 -8.98
N ARG A 215 -2.30 -12.52 -8.47
CA ARG A 215 -2.20 -13.97 -8.37
C ARG A 215 -3.04 -14.58 -7.24
N GLY A 216 -3.41 -13.79 -6.23
CA GLY A 216 -4.25 -14.27 -5.12
C GLY A 216 -4.31 -13.36 -3.90
N SER A 217 -3.79 -12.13 -4.00
CA SER A 217 -3.78 -11.17 -2.90
C SER A 217 -5.18 -10.81 -2.45
N VAL A 218 -5.37 -10.63 -1.14
CA VAL A 218 -6.68 -10.37 -0.54
C VAL A 218 -6.72 -9.00 0.13
N LEU A 219 -7.59 -8.14 -0.37
CA LEU A 219 -7.90 -6.84 0.21
C LEU A 219 -9.34 -6.86 0.74
N VAL A 220 -9.55 -6.30 1.93
CA VAL A 220 -10.87 -6.11 2.51
C VAL A 220 -11.08 -4.62 2.71
N THR A 221 -12.21 -4.12 2.23
CA THR A 221 -12.55 -2.71 2.28
C THR A 221 -13.91 -2.48 2.92
N ARG A 222 -14.05 -1.28 3.48
CA ARG A 222 -15.31 -0.82 4.06
C ARG A 222 -15.61 0.60 3.62
N LEU A 223 -16.83 0.87 3.20
CA LEU A 223 -17.27 2.24 2.91
C LEU A 223 -17.76 2.90 4.20
N LEU A 224 -17.29 4.11 4.47
CA LEU A 224 -17.74 4.90 5.62
C LEU A 224 -18.82 5.90 5.20
N ALA A 225 -19.67 6.26 6.17
CA ALA A 225 -20.79 7.18 5.94
C ALA A 225 -20.35 8.60 5.50
N ASP A 226 -19.10 8.97 5.76
CA ASP A 226 -18.53 10.26 5.38
C ASP A 226 -17.85 10.24 3.99
N GLY A 227 -17.97 9.13 3.25
CA GLY A 227 -17.40 8.97 1.91
C GLY A 227 -15.95 8.52 1.89
N ARG A 228 -15.27 8.43 3.04
CA ARG A 228 -13.97 7.75 3.14
C ARG A 228 -14.15 6.24 3.04
N ALA A 229 -13.06 5.54 2.80
CA ALA A 229 -13.06 4.09 2.83
C ALA A 229 -11.88 3.55 3.64
N GLU A 230 -12.08 2.37 4.21
CA GLU A 230 -11.05 1.57 4.84
C GLU A 230 -10.50 0.56 3.83
N VAL A 231 -9.21 0.27 3.90
CA VAL A 231 -8.60 -0.88 3.24
C VAL A 231 -7.65 -1.57 4.20
N GLY A 232 -7.68 -2.90 4.23
CA GLY A 232 -6.75 -3.69 5.00
C GLY A 232 -6.65 -5.13 4.51
N GLY A 233 -5.79 -5.88 5.18
CA GLY A 233 -5.56 -7.29 4.90
C GLY A 233 -4.38 -7.80 5.71
N ARG A 234 -3.99 -9.04 5.44
CA ARG A 234 -2.88 -9.68 6.14
C ARG A 234 -1.55 -9.14 5.62
N THR A 235 -0.59 -8.97 6.51
CA THR A 235 0.78 -8.58 6.21
C THR A 235 1.73 -9.53 6.91
N VAL A 236 2.80 -9.92 6.24
CA VAL A 236 3.83 -10.81 6.77
C VAL A 236 5.22 -10.20 6.60
N PRO A 237 6.19 -10.51 7.46
CA PRO A 237 7.58 -10.16 7.21
C PRO A 237 8.10 -10.95 6.01
N ASP A 238 8.94 -10.34 5.18
CA ASP A 238 9.59 -11.02 4.05
C ASP A 238 11.10 -11.18 4.30
N ARG A 239 11.84 -10.07 4.24
CA ARG A 239 13.31 -10.06 4.41
C ARG A 239 13.83 -8.71 4.91
N VAL A 240 15.10 -8.67 5.28
CA VAL A 240 15.83 -7.42 5.54
C VAL A 240 17.02 -7.38 4.58
N ILE A 241 17.19 -6.27 3.87
CA ILE A 241 18.27 -6.08 2.90
C ILE A 241 19.07 -4.82 3.25
N PRO A 242 20.35 -4.72 2.82
CA PRO A 242 21.14 -3.51 3.04
C PRO A 242 20.59 -2.33 2.25
N LEU A 243 20.71 -1.13 2.83
CA LEU A 243 20.46 0.14 2.13
C LEU A 243 21.54 0.36 1.04
N PRO A 244 21.16 0.72 -0.20
CA PRO A 244 22.09 0.91 -1.31
C PRO A 244 22.94 2.21 -1.26
#